data_AF-A0A934A1V6-F1
#
_entry.id   AF-A0A934A1V6-F1
#
_cell.length_a   1.000
_cell.length_b   1.000
_cell.length_c   1.000
_cell.angle_alpha   90.00
_cell.angle_beta   90.00
_cell.angle_gamma   90.00
#
_symmetry.space_group_name_H-M   'P 1'
#
loop_
_entity.id
_entity.type
_entity.pdbx_description
1 polymer ?
#
loop_
_entity_poly.entity_id
_entity_poly.type
_entity_poly.pdbx_seq_one_letter_code
_entity_poly.pdbx_strand_id
1 'polypeptide(L)'
;MISAHAFKIESILYIVLSVILLFSATTDLRSHRIPNYLTFPGMIAALTLYSFTNGFDGFLFSLKGIAVGIGVLLIPYLLGGMGAGDAKLMGAVGGYLGAKGVLGAFLLTAIIGGIYALLIIFFFKSQFKDYFKNFWQRCLIFLSTREYIPDPDDGRLKRPRLCYGLAIALGTGSYILVNFMGYHFIP
;
A
#
# COMPACT_ATOMS: atom_id res chain seq x y z
N MET A 1 -1.93 2.95 35.24
CA MET A 1 -2.85 3.94 34.64
C MET A 1 -2.38 4.45 33.27
N ILE A 2 -1.09 4.74 33.07
CA ILE A 2 -0.51 5.21 31.78
C ILE A 2 -0.66 4.17 30.64
N SER A 3 -0.46 2.87 30.95
CA SER A 3 -0.56 1.79 29.95
C SER A 3 -1.98 1.63 29.37
N ALA A 4 -3.04 1.83 30.16
CA ALA A 4 -4.42 1.76 29.67
C ALA A 4 -4.78 2.94 28.75
N HIS A 5 -4.19 4.11 28.99
CA HIS A 5 -4.41 5.30 28.17
C HIS A 5 -3.67 5.20 26.83
N ALA A 6 -2.46 4.66 26.83
CA ALA A 6 -1.69 4.37 25.62
C ALA A 6 -2.39 3.32 24.75
N PHE A 7 -2.86 2.22 25.35
CA PHE A 7 -3.62 1.17 24.66
C PHE A 7 -4.90 1.72 23.99
N LYS A 8 -5.59 2.65 24.65
CA LYS A 8 -6.81 3.28 24.11
C LYS A 8 -6.51 4.16 22.90
N ILE A 9 -5.38 4.86 22.89
CA ILE A 9 -4.95 5.72 21.77
C ILE A 9 -4.55 4.88 20.55
N GLU A 10 -3.77 3.81 20.74
CA GLU A 10 -3.40 2.91 19.63
C GLU A 10 -4.63 2.24 19.00
N SER A 11 -5.59 1.83 19.82
CA SER A 11 -6.86 1.28 19.34
C SER A 11 -7.62 2.27 18.45
N ILE A 12 -7.67 3.55 18.82
CA ILE A 12 -8.31 4.60 18.02
C ILE A 12 -7.59 4.76 16.68
N LEU A 13 -6.25 4.77 16.68
CA LEU A 13 -5.45 4.89 15.46
C LEU A 13 -5.70 3.74 14.49
N TYR A 14 -5.78 2.50 14.99
CA TYR A 14 -6.09 1.33 14.15
C TYR A 14 -7.51 1.33 13.62
N ILE A 15 -8.48 1.84 14.38
CA ILE A 15 -9.86 2.01 13.90
C ILE A 15 -9.90 3.02 12.75
N VAL A 16 -9.27 4.19 12.92
CA VAL A 16 -9.19 5.23 11.87
C VAL A 16 -8.52 4.68 10.61
N LEU A 17 -7.38 3.99 10.77
CA LEU A 17 -6.68 3.35 9.66
C LEU A 17 -7.57 2.32 8.95
N SER A 18 -8.27 1.47 9.71
CA SER A 18 -9.16 0.45 9.15
C SER A 18 -10.30 1.04 8.32
N VAL A 19 -10.88 2.16 8.78
CA VAL A 19 -11.90 2.89 8.02
C VAL A 19 -11.33 3.41 6.70
N ILE A 20 -10.15 4.04 6.73
CA ILE A 20 -9.47 4.54 5.51
C ILE A 20 -9.21 3.39 4.53
N LEU A 21 -8.75 2.24 5.02
CA LEU A 21 -8.49 1.06 4.21
C LEU A 21 -9.76 0.49 3.58
N LEU A 22 -10.87 0.41 4.33
CA LEU A 22 -12.16 -0.06 3.81
C LEU A 22 -12.70 0.86 2.71
N PHE A 23 -12.66 2.17 2.91
CA PHE A 23 -13.05 3.13 1.87
C PHE A 23 -12.11 3.08 0.66
N SER A 24 -10.81 2.88 0.87
CA SER A 24 -9.84 2.76 -0.21
C SER A 24 -10.08 1.50 -1.03
N ALA A 25 -10.27 0.35 -0.39
CA ALA A 25 -10.52 -0.93 -1.04
C ALA A 25 -11.85 -0.93 -1.81
N THR A 26 -12.92 -0.37 -1.24
CA THR A 26 -14.21 -0.27 -1.94
C THR A 26 -14.15 0.66 -3.15
N THR A 27 -13.42 1.77 -3.05
CA THR A 27 -13.23 2.70 -4.18
C THR A 27 -12.32 2.09 -5.24
N ASP A 28 -11.27 1.37 -4.84
CA ASP A 28 -10.36 0.67 -5.74
C ASP A 28 -11.08 -0.46 -6.51
N LEU A 29 -11.96 -1.22 -5.85
CA LEU A 29 -12.79 -2.23 -6.51
C LEU A 29 -13.80 -1.65 -7.52
N ARG A 30 -14.32 -0.44 -7.26
CA ARG A 30 -15.33 0.19 -8.14
C ARG A 30 -14.72 0.97 -9.30
N SER A 31 -13.59 1.62 -9.07
CA SER A 31 -13.06 2.63 -9.99
C SER A 31 -11.59 2.42 -10.36
N HIS A 32 -10.92 1.40 -9.79
CA HIS A 32 -9.48 1.15 -9.95
C HIS A 32 -8.62 2.42 -9.77
N ARG A 33 -9.09 3.31 -8.90
CA ARG A 33 -8.51 4.63 -8.62
C ARG A 33 -8.72 4.95 -7.17
N ILE A 34 -7.63 5.12 -6.44
CA ILE A 34 -7.65 5.60 -5.05
C ILE A 34 -7.65 7.14 -5.09
N PRO A 35 -8.70 7.81 -4.58
CA PRO A 35 -8.78 9.26 -4.61
C PRO A 35 -7.79 9.90 -3.64
N ASN A 36 -7.10 10.93 -4.10
CA ASN A 36 -6.17 11.73 -3.29
C ASN A 36 -6.84 12.32 -2.04
N TYR A 37 -8.14 12.63 -2.11
CA TYR A 37 -8.93 13.14 -1.00
C TYR A 37 -9.07 12.16 0.17
N LEU A 38 -8.75 10.88 -0.01
CA LEU A 38 -8.74 9.91 1.08
C LEU A 38 -7.34 9.74 1.67
N THR A 39 -6.31 9.73 0.81
CA THR A 39 -4.92 9.49 1.23
C THR A 39 -4.29 10.70 1.92
N PHE A 40 -4.49 11.92 1.39
CA PHE A 40 -3.89 13.12 1.98
C PHE A 40 -4.45 13.44 3.37
N PRO A 41 -5.78 13.47 3.59
CA PRO A 41 -6.32 13.63 4.93
C PRO A 41 -5.92 12.50 5.86
N GLY A 42 -5.80 11.27 5.36
CA GLY A 42 -5.30 10.13 6.12
C GLY A 42 -3.88 10.37 6.67
N MET A 43 -2.96 10.84 5.83
CA MET A 43 -1.59 11.20 6.24
C MET A 43 -1.57 12.37 7.24
N ILE A 44 -2.36 13.42 6.97
CA ILE A 44 -2.45 14.59 7.85
C ILE A 44 -2.97 14.18 9.22
N ALA A 45 -4.02 13.35 9.27
CA ALA A 45 -4.58 12.82 10.51
C ALA A 45 -3.56 11.97 11.28
N ALA A 46 -2.76 11.15 10.60
CA ALA A 46 -1.68 10.40 11.25
C ALA A 46 -0.65 11.34 11.89
N LEU A 47 -0.22 12.38 11.15
CA LEU A 47 0.74 13.36 11.64
C LEU A 47 0.19 14.12 12.85
N THR A 48 -1.03 14.64 12.78
CA THR A 48 -1.62 15.39 13.91
C THR A 48 -1.82 14.49 15.12
N LEU A 49 -2.41 13.30 14.97
CA LEU A 49 -2.68 12.41 16.10
C LEU A 49 -1.39 11.98 16.82
N TYR A 50 -0.33 11.64 16.09
CA TYR A 50 0.96 11.32 16.72
C TYR A 50 1.66 12.55 17.30
N SER A 51 1.52 13.73 16.66
CA SER A 51 2.07 14.97 17.21
C SER A 51 1.40 15.38 18.52
N PHE A 52 0.08 15.17 18.65
CA PHE A 52 -0.64 15.47 19.89
C PHE A 52 -0.33 14.50 21.03
N THR A 53 0.02 13.26 20.72
CA THR A 53 0.22 12.21 21.72
C THR A 53 1.66 12.15 22.22
N ASN A 54 2.63 12.27 21.30
CA ASN A 54 4.06 12.12 21.59
C ASN A 54 4.89 13.36 21.21
N GLY A 55 4.25 14.50 20.92
CA GLY A 55 4.94 15.73 20.58
C GLY A 55 5.77 15.62 19.29
N PHE A 56 6.98 16.18 19.32
CA PHE A 56 7.89 16.19 18.17
C PHE A 56 8.36 14.78 17.76
N ASP A 57 8.54 13.87 18.73
CA ASP A 57 8.94 12.49 18.44
C ASP A 57 7.84 11.73 17.69
N GLY A 58 6.57 11.97 18.04
CA GLY A 58 5.42 11.43 17.31
C GLY A 58 5.31 11.96 15.88
N PHE A 59 5.55 13.26 15.69
CA PHE A 59 5.62 13.86 14.36
C PHE A 59 6.69 13.18 13.50
N LEU A 60 7.91 13.01 14.02
CA LEU A 60 9.00 12.34 13.33
C LEU A 60 8.70 10.86 13.05
N PHE A 61 8.05 10.17 13.98
CA PHE A 61 7.63 8.77 13.80
C PHE A 61 6.68 8.62 12.60
N SER A 62 5.63 9.44 12.57
CA SER A 62 4.63 9.43 11.50
C SER A 62 5.23 9.88 10.16
N LEU A 63 6.08 10.92 10.17
CA LEU A 63 6.75 11.40 8.97
C LEU A 63 7.69 10.35 8.36
N LYS A 64 8.51 9.69 9.19
CA LYS A 64 9.36 8.57 8.75
C LYS A 64 8.52 7.42 8.19
N GLY A 65 7.42 7.09 8.86
CA GLY A 65 6.48 6.08 8.39
C GLY A 65 5.88 6.39 7.01
N ILE A 66 5.42 7.63 6.80
CA ILE A 66 4.91 8.10 5.50
C ILE A 66 5.98 7.99 4.42
N ALA A 67 7.19 8.50 4.71
CA ALA A 67 8.30 8.47 3.76
C ALA A 67 8.67 7.04 3.35
N VAL A 68 8.77 6.12 4.33
CA VAL A 68 9.07 4.71 4.06
C VAL A 68 7.91 4.05 3.30
N GLY A 69 6.66 4.30 3.68
CA GLY A 69 5.49 3.72 3.01
C GLY A 69 5.39 4.10 1.53
N ILE A 70 5.64 5.38 1.20
CA ILE A 70 5.71 5.85 -0.19
C ILE A 70 6.95 5.25 -0.88
N GLY A 71 8.11 5.29 -0.23
CA GLY A 71 9.38 4.84 -0.79
C GLY A 71 9.39 3.36 -1.20
N VAL A 72 8.75 2.50 -0.41
CA VAL A 72 8.69 1.06 -0.67
C VAL A 72 7.86 0.75 -1.94
N LEU A 73 6.79 1.50 -2.19
CA LEU A 73 5.98 1.36 -3.41
C LEU A 73 6.48 2.22 -4.58
N LEU A 74 7.51 3.04 -4.38
CA LEU A 74 8.06 3.88 -5.44
C LEU A 74 8.68 3.05 -6.57
N ILE A 75 9.47 2.01 -6.22
CA ILE A 75 10.09 1.12 -7.20
C ILE A 75 9.04 0.46 -8.10
N PRO A 76 8.03 -0.26 -7.56
CA PRO A 76 7.02 -0.89 -8.40
C PRO A 76 6.05 0.10 -9.07
N TYR A 77 5.90 1.34 -8.56
CA TYR A 77 5.25 2.44 -9.28
C TYR A 77 6.04 2.87 -10.53
N LEU A 78 7.35 3.08 -10.42
CA LEU A 78 8.21 3.47 -11.53
C LEU A 78 8.30 2.39 -12.62
N LEU A 79 8.19 1.11 -12.23
CA LEU A 79 8.10 -0.01 -13.16
C LEU A 79 6.72 -0.11 -13.86
N GLY A 80 5.79 0.81 -13.58
CA GLY A 80 4.46 0.83 -14.17
C GLY A 80 3.54 -0.29 -13.68
N GLY A 81 3.87 -0.92 -12.55
CA GLY A 81 3.12 -2.04 -11.99
C GLY A 81 1.88 -1.62 -11.18
N MET A 82 1.86 -0.39 -10.66
CA MET A 82 0.76 0.16 -9.85
C MET A 82 0.56 1.66 -10.06
N GLY A 83 -0.53 2.22 -9.53
CA GLY A 83 -0.83 3.65 -9.63
C GLY A 83 -0.19 4.49 -8.52
N ALA A 84 -0.04 5.80 -8.75
CA ALA A 84 0.45 6.73 -7.73
C ALA A 84 -0.47 6.80 -6.49
N GLY A 85 -1.75 6.41 -6.63
CA GLY A 85 -2.69 6.31 -5.52
C GLY A 85 -2.31 5.22 -4.51
N ASP A 86 -1.80 4.08 -4.98
CA ASP A 86 -1.40 2.93 -4.14
C ASP A 86 -0.20 3.30 -3.25
N ALA A 87 0.80 3.96 -3.84
CA ALA A 87 1.96 4.49 -3.11
C ALA A 87 1.55 5.49 -2.02
N LYS A 88 0.58 6.36 -2.30
CA LYS A 88 0.05 7.29 -1.30
C LYS A 88 -0.74 6.58 -0.22
N LEU A 89 -1.53 5.56 -0.55
CA LEU A 89 -2.24 4.78 0.46
C LEU A 89 -1.26 4.11 1.42
N MET A 90 -0.19 3.51 0.89
CA MET A 90 0.85 2.90 1.73
C MET A 90 1.62 3.94 2.57
N GLY A 91 1.81 5.15 2.04
CA GLY A 91 2.29 6.27 2.82
C GLY A 91 1.36 6.61 4.00
N ALA A 92 0.04 6.68 3.76
CA ALA A 92 -0.92 6.90 4.83
C ALA A 92 -0.84 5.76 5.87
N VAL A 93 -0.83 4.50 5.44
CA VAL A 93 -0.61 3.33 6.31
C VAL A 93 0.67 3.48 7.15
N GLY A 94 1.75 3.92 6.52
CA GLY A 94 3.02 4.15 7.20
C GLY A 94 2.97 5.26 8.24
N GLY A 95 2.18 6.31 8.02
CA GLY A 95 1.95 7.34 9.04
C GLY A 95 1.31 6.79 10.31
N TYR A 96 0.45 5.77 10.20
CA TYR A 96 -0.22 5.13 11.34
C TYR A 96 0.62 4.03 12.00
N LEU A 97 1.33 3.23 11.21
CA LEU A 97 2.10 2.07 11.69
C LEU A 97 3.58 2.37 11.98
N GLY A 98 4.09 3.52 11.50
CA GLY A 98 5.49 3.87 11.51
C GLY A 98 6.33 3.09 10.49
N ALA A 99 7.62 3.42 10.45
CA ALA A 99 8.57 2.88 9.46
C ALA A 99 8.77 1.36 9.57
N LYS A 100 8.81 0.78 10.77
CA LYS A 100 8.91 -0.67 10.95
C LYS A 100 7.60 -1.37 10.56
N GLY A 101 6.47 -0.84 11.03
CA GLY A 101 5.17 -1.46 10.79
C GLY A 101 4.73 -1.42 9.34
N VAL A 102 5.07 -0.36 8.61
CA VAL A 102 4.76 -0.27 7.17
C VAL A 102 5.53 -1.30 6.34
N LEU A 103 6.75 -1.67 6.75
CA LEU A 103 7.51 -2.74 6.10
C LEU A 103 6.85 -4.10 6.32
N GLY A 104 6.41 -4.38 7.54
CA GLY A 104 5.65 -5.61 7.85
C GLY A 104 4.33 -5.68 7.06
N ALA A 105 3.56 -4.59 7.04
CA ALA A 105 2.34 -4.49 6.25
C ALA A 105 2.61 -4.63 4.74
N PHE A 106 3.72 -4.09 4.24
CA PHE A 106 4.11 -4.22 2.83
C PHE A 106 4.44 -5.66 2.48
N LEU A 107 5.19 -6.37 3.32
CA LEU A 107 5.52 -7.78 3.08
C LEU A 107 4.26 -8.65 3.04
N LEU A 108 3.33 -8.46 3.97
CA LEU A 108 2.05 -9.17 3.95
C LEU A 108 1.21 -8.79 2.72
N THR A 109 1.21 -7.52 2.34
CA THR A 109 0.56 -7.04 1.12
C THR A 109 1.16 -7.69 -0.12
N ALA A 110 2.48 -7.84 -0.19
CA ALA A 110 3.18 -8.48 -1.30
C ALA A 110 2.85 -9.98 -1.39
N ILE A 111 2.74 -10.67 -0.26
CA ILE A 111 2.32 -12.08 -0.21
C ILE A 111 0.88 -12.22 -0.71
N ILE A 112 -0.06 -11.44 -0.17
CA ILE A 112 -1.47 -11.48 -0.57
C ILE A 112 -1.64 -11.09 -2.03
N GLY A 113 -0.95 -10.04 -2.48
CA GLY A 113 -0.92 -9.60 -3.88
C GLY A 113 -0.35 -10.67 -4.81
N GLY A 114 0.71 -11.37 -4.38
CA GLY A 114 1.30 -12.48 -5.11
C GLY A 114 0.35 -13.66 -5.26
N ILE A 115 -0.35 -14.06 -4.19
CA ILE A 115 -1.39 -15.10 -4.24
C ILE A 115 -2.53 -14.67 -5.16
N TYR A 116 -2.97 -13.42 -5.06
CA TYR A 116 -4.03 -12.87 -5.93
C TYR A 116 -3.63 -12.88 -7.41
N ALA A 117 -2.38 -12.51 -7.71
CA ALA A 117 -1.84 -12.60 -9.05
C ALA A 117 -1.80 -14.05 -9.58
N LEU A 118 -1.34 -15.00 -8.75
CA LEU A 118 -1.32 -16.43 -9.12
C LEU A 118 -2.73 -16.97 -9.41
N LEU A 119 -3.72 -16.61 -8.61
CA LEU A 119 -5.12 -16.98 -8.84
C LEU A 119 -5.61 -16.46 -10.19
N ILE A 120 -5.37 -15.18 -10.50
CA ILE A 120 -5.76 -14.60 -11.79
C ILE A 120 -5.06 -15.33 -12.95
N ILE A 121 -3.77 -15.62 -12.83
CA ILE A 121 -3.02 -16.36 -13.85
C ILE A 121 -3.61 -17.76 -14.07
N PHE A 122 -3.97 -18.44 -12.99
CA PHE A 122 -4.58 -19.76 -13.04
C PHE A 122 -5.93 -19.75 -13.77
N PHE A 123 -6.78 -18.77 -13.48
CA PHE A 123 -8.10 -18.64 -14.11
C PHE A 123 -8.07 -18.05 -15.54
N PHE A 124 -7.08 -17.21 -15.88
CA PHE A 124 -6.99 -16.47 -17.15
C PHE A 124 -5.72 -16.82 -17.97
N LYS A 125 -5.44 -18.13 -18.08
CA LYS A 125 -4.23 -18.75 -18.67
C LYS A 125 -3.81 -18.25 -20.06
N SER A 126 -4.77 -17.74 -20.86
CA SER A 126 -4.56 -17.33 -22.26
C SER A 126 -3.82 -15.99 -22.43
N GLN A 127 -3.90 -15.06 -21.46
CA GLN A 127 -3.37 -13.69 -21.61
C GLN A 127 -2.00 -13.46 -20.92
N PHE A 128 -1.44 -14.46 -20.23
CA PHE A 128 -0.23 -14.29 -19.40
C PHE A 128 1.08 -14.22 -20.21
N LYS A 129 1.19 -14.98 -21.31
CA LYS A 129 2.42 -15.00 -22.13
C LYS A 129 2.73 -13.62 -22.71
N ASP A 130 1.71 -12.93 -23.20
CA ASP A 130 1.87 -11.57 -23.74
C ASP A 130 2.17 -10.57 -22.63
N TYR A 131 1.59 -10.76 -21.43
CA TYR A 131 1.85 -9.92 -20.26
C TYR A 131 3.31 -10.01 -19.77
N PHE A 132 3.84 -11.22 -19.63
CA PHE A 132 5.21 -11.43 -19.15
C PHE A 132 6.24 -10.96 -20.17
N LYS A 133 5.99 -11.19 -21.46
CA LYS A 133 6.88 -10.75 -22.55
C LYS A 133 6.95 -9.22 -22.63
N ASN A 134 5.81 -8.54 -22.50
CA ASN A 134 5.75 -7.08 -22.50
C ASN A 134 6.36 -6.47 -21.22
N PHE A 135 6.14 -7.09 -20.05
CA PHE A 135 6.78 -6.68 -18.80
C PHE A 135 8.32 -6.82 -18.87
N TRP A 136 8.81 -7.96 -19.37
CA TRP A 136 10.25 -8.22 -19.50
C TRP A 136 10.93 -7.27 -20.49
N GLN A 137 10.30 -7.01 -21.64
CA GLN A 137 10.78 -6.04 -22.62
C GLN A 137 10.84 -4.63 -22.03
N ARG A 138 9.86 -4.22 -21.21
CA ARG A 138 9.87 -2.93 -20.52
C ARG A 138 10.98 -2.82 -19.48
N CYS A 139 11.22 -3.86 -18.68
CA CYS A 139 12.34 -3.87 -17.74
C CYS A 139 13.68 -3.75 -18.47
N LEU A 140 13.87 -4.46 -19.57
CA LEU A 140 15.10 -4.41 -20.37
C LEU A 140 15.29 -3.05 -21.07
N ILE A 141 14.22 -2.46 -21.63
CA ILE A 141 14.27 -1.14 -22.28
C ILE A 141 14.50 -0.04 -21.24
N PHE A 142 13.89 -0.12 -20.06
CA PHE A 142 14.15 0.83 -18.98
C PHE A 142 15.62 0.78 -18.51
N LEU A 143 16.16 -0.43 -18.35
CA LEU A 143 17.57 -0.63 -17.99
C LEU A 143 18.55 -0.19 -19.09
N SER A 144 18.18 -0.37 -20.36
CA SER A 144 19.09 -0.17 -21.49
C SER A 144 19.02 1.23 -22.13
N THR A 145 17.86 1.89 -22.13
CA THR A 145 17.64 3.13 -22.90
C THR A 145 17.41 4.37 -22.04
N ARG A 146 17.16 4.22 -20.72
CA ARG A 146 16.80 5.33 -19.78
C ARG A 146 15.62 6.22 -20.19
N GLU A 147 15.04 6.01 -21.37
CA GLU A 147 13.81 6.66 -21.83
C GLU A 147 12.62 5.73 -21.64
N TYR A 148 11.56 6.29 -21.07
CA TYR A 148 10.27 5.64 -20.91
C TYR A 148 9.44 5.86 -22.18
N ILE A 149 9.22 4.80 -22.95
CA ILE A 149 8.33 4.83 -24.12
C ILE A 149 6.93 4.40 -23.65
N PRO A 150 5.93 5.31 -23.63
CA PRO A 150 4.55 4.96 -23.31
C PRO A 150 4.01 3.95 -24.33
N ASP A 151 3.29 2.94 -23.84
CA ASP A 151 2.55 1.99 -24.69
C ASP A 151 1.63 2.76 -25.65
N PRO A 152 1.50 2.37 -26.93
CA PRO A 152 0.36 2.78 -27.72
C PRO A 152 -0.90 2.25 -27.03
N ASP A 153 -1.90 3.10 -26.88
CA ASP A 153 -3.15 2.77 -26.18
C ASP A 153 -4.02 1.91 -27.12
N ASP A 154 -3.68 0.63 -27.27
CA ASP A 154 -4.26 -0.22 -28.31
C ASP A 154 -5.74 -0.55 -28.11
N GLY A 155 -6.33 -0.25 -26.94
CA GLY A 155 -7.75 -0.50 -26.61
C GLY A 155 -8.24 -1.97 -26.67
N ARG A 156 -7.41 -2.89 -27.19
CA ARG A 156 -7.79 -4.28 -27.54
C ARG A 156 -7.71 -5.26 -26.38
N LEU A 157 -6.92 -4.97 -25.35
CA LEU A 157 -6.75 -5.85 -24.19
C LEU A 157 -7.39 -5.20 -22.97
N LYS A 158 -8.51 -5.76 -22.48
CA LYS A 158 -9.00 -5.51 -21.11
C LYS A 158 -7.98 -6.09 -20.14
N ARG A 159 -6.92 -5.33 -19.84
CA ARG A 159 -5.86 -5.72 -18.91
C ARG A 159 -6.52 -5.95 -17.54
N PRO A 160 -6.48 -7.16 -16.95
CA PRO A 160 -6.95 -7.36 -15.59
C PRO A 160 -6.08 -6.48 -14.68
N ARG A 161 -6.65 -5.37 -14.19
CA ARG A 161 -5.98 -4.48 -13.26
C ARG A 161 -6.13 -5.08 -11.87
N LEU A 162 -5.02 -5.44 -11.25
CA LEU A 162 -5.01 -5.86 -9.86
C LEU A 162 -5.50 -4.69 -9.01
N CYS A 163 -6.51 -4.94 -8.17
CA CYS A 163 -6.96 -3.96 -7.18
C CYS A 163 -5.95 -3.94 -6.02
N TYR A 164 -4.89 -3.16 -6.16
CA TYR A 164 -3.81 -3.06 -5.17
C TYR A 164 -4.29 -2.46 -3.85
N GLY A 165 -5.29 -1.59 -3.86
CA GLY A 165 -5.92 -1.06 -2.65
C GLY A 165 -6.54 -2.16 -1.79
N LEU A 166 -7.12 -3.20 -2.41
CA LEU A 166 -7.61 -4.38 -1.69
C LEU A 166 -6.46 -5.18 -1.06
N ALA A 167 -5.38 -5.42 -1.80
CA ALA A 167 -4.22 -6.12 -1.28
C ALA A 167 -3.57 -5.37 -0.10
N ILE A 168 -3.43 -4.04 -0.22
CA ILE A 168 -2.90 -3.18 0.85
C ILE A 168 -3.82 -3.23 2.08
N ALA A 169 -5.14 -3.16 1.88
CA ALA A 169 -6.10 -3.26 2.98
C ALA A 169 -6.03 -4.60 3.71
N LEU A 170 -5.97 -5.71 2.96
CA LEU A 170 -5.88 -7.05 3.55
C LEU A 170 -4.53 -7.29 4.23
N GLY A 171 -3.42 -6.85 3.62
CA GLY A 171 -2.07 -7.00 4.20
C GLY A 171 -1.92 -6.17 5.46
N THR A 172 -2.39 -4.93 5.44
CA THR A 172 -2.37 -4.04 6.60
C THR A 172 -3.32 -4.52 7.69
N GLY A 173 -4.53 -4.96 7.34
CA GLY A 173 -5.47 -5.54 8.31
C GLY A 173 -4.91 -6.81 8.97
N SER A 174 -4.25 -7.67 8.19
CA SER A 174 -3.54 -8.84 8.72
C SER A 174 -2.42 -8.45 9.67
N TYR A 175 -1.63 -7.42 9.32
CA TYR A 175 -0.59 -6.88 10.20
C TYR A 175 -1.14 -6.38 11.54
N ILE A 176 -2.23 -5.60 11.50
CA ILE A 176 -2.91 -5.09 12.70
C ILE A 176 -3.41 -6.25 13.57
N LEU A 177 -4.00 -7.28 12.96
CA LEU A 177 -4.53 -8.44 13.67
C LEU A 177 -3.41 -9.23 14.37
N VAL A 178 -2.28 -9.45 13.69
CA VAL A 178 -1.12 -10.13 14.30
C VAL A 178 -0.53 -9.33 15.45
N ASN A 179 -0.43 -8.00 15.30
CA ASN A 179 0.03 -7.11 16.35
C ASN A 179 -0.93 -7.15 17.57
N PHE A 180 -2.25 -7.16 17.31
CA PHE A 180 -3.27 -7.30 18.35
C PHE A 180 -3.21 -8.65 19.10
N MET A 181 -2.77 -9.72 18.42
CA MET A 181 -2.53 -11.03 19.04
C MET A 181 -1.24 -11.12 19.87
N GLY A 182 -0.49 -10.02 20.01
CA GLY A 182 0.73 -9.94 20.83
C GLY A 182 1.99 -10.48 20.15
N TYR A 183 1.93 -10.81 18.86
CA TYR A 183 3.09 -11.20 18.08
C TYR A 183 3.72 -9.94 17.45
N HIS A 184 4.77 -9.41 18.08
CA HIS A 184 5.60 -8.38 17.46
C HIS A 184 6.37 -9.01 16.29
N PHE A 185 5.92 -8.76 15.06
CA PHE A 185 6.54 -9.26 13.82
C PHE A 185 7.98 -8.76 13.64
N ILE A 186 8.38 -7.70 14.36
CA ILE A 186 9.73 -7.13 14.34
C ILE A 186 10.07 -6.66 15.77
N PRO A 187 11.20 -7.10 16.36
CA PRO A 187 11.68 -6.62 17.66
C PRO A 187 12.11 -5.13 17.66
#